data_AF-A0A925F817-F1
#
_entry.id   AF-A0A925F817-F1
#
_cell.length_a   1.000
_cell.length_b   1.000
_cell.length_c   1.000
_cell.angle_alpha   90.00
_cell.angle_beta   90.00
_cell.angle_gamma   90.00
#
_symmetry.space_group_name_H-M   'P 1'
#
loop_
_entity.id
_entity.type
_entity.pdbx_description
1 polymer ?
#
loop_
_entity_poly.entity_id
_entity_poly.type
_entity_poly.pdbx_seq_one_letter_code
_entity_poly.pdbx_strand_id
1 'polypeptide(L)'
;MPLTTRFRSLFLFYRSFASWTILVSLLLCVLLVAAVGSRRAAGAVLLSKLLADGATVLLLRTFKNQEIYFYHNLGWTERGLWLAVFALDFVVLLGLMALTEAFTTLTTL
;
A
#
# COMPACT_ATOMS: atom_id res chain seq x y z
N MET A 1 8.72 8.60 -22.95
CA MET A 1 8.23 7.22 -22.75
C MET A 1 6.72 7.19 -22.96
N PRO A 2 6.17 6.22 -23.71
CA PRO A 2 4.73 6.09 -23.94
C PRO A 2 3.94 5.91 -22.64
N LEU A 3 2.69 6.38 -22.60
CA LEU A 3 1.82 6.30 -21.42
C LEU A 3 1.58 4.84 -20.97
N THR A 4 1.40 3.94 -21.93
CA THR A 4 1.21 2.50 -21.71
C THR A 4 2.41 1.86 -21.02
N THR A 5 3.63 2.21 -21.45
CA THR A 5 4.86 1.69 -20.85
C THR A 5 5.06 2.24 -19.44
N ARG A 6 4.64 3.48 -19.17
CA ARG A 6 4.65 4.08 -17.82
C ARG A 6 3.76 3.30 -16.85
N PHE A 7 2.49 3.07 -17.20
CA PHE A 7 1.59 2.26 -16.36
C PHE A 7 2.12 0.84 -16.15
N ARG A 8 2.63 0.20 -17.20
CA ARG A 8 3.23 -1.13 -17.09
C ARG A 8 4.43 -1.16 -16.14
N SER A 9 5.31 -0.15 -16.22
CA SER A 9 6.48 -0.05 -15.32
C SER A 9 6.07 0.16 -13.86
N LEU A 10 5.06 1.00 -13.59
CA LEU A 10 4.52 1.19 -12.24
C LEU A 10 3.92 -0.10 -11.68
N PHE A 11 3.14 -0.81 -12.50
CA PHE A 11 2.55 -2.06 -12.08
C PHE A 11 3.61 -3.13 -11.76
N LEU A 12 4.65 -3.23 -12.59
CA LEU A 12 5.77 -4.15 -12.33
C LEU A 12 6.52 -3.80 -11.04
N PHE A 13 6.74 -2.51 -10.79
CA PHE A 13 7.35 -2.05 -9.55
C PHE A 13 6.47 -2.41 -8.34
N TYR A 14 5.19 -2.01 -8.35
CA TYR A 14 4.24 -2.27 -7.27
C TYR A 14 4.06 -3.77 -7.01
N ARG A 15 3.91 -4.59 -8.06
CA ARG A 15 3.75 -6.05 -7.96
C ARG A 15 4.85 -6.72 -7.12
N SER A 16 6.06 -6.16 -7.10
CA SER A 16 7.19 -6.71 -6.36
C SER A 16 6.99 -6.74 -4.84
N PHE A 17 6.12 -5.88 -4.32
CA PHE A 17 5.82 -5.77 -2.88
C PHE A 17 4.31 -5.61 -2.59
N ALA A 18 3.47 -5.75 -3.62
CA ALA A 18 2.01 -5.69 -3.49
C ALA A 18 1.48 -6.73 -2.50
N SER A 19 1.98 -7.97 -2.55
CA SER A 19 1.56 -9.02 -1.61
C SER A 19 1.87 -8.67 -0.16
N TRP A 20 3.06 -8.12 0.10
CA TRP A 20 3.47 -7.66 1.43
C TRP A 20 2.59 -6.51 1.92
N THR A 21 2.43 -5.48 1.10
CA THR A 21 1.64 -4.29 1.46
C THR A 21 0.16 -4.61 1.67
N ILE A 22 -0.44 -5.46 0.81
CA ILE A 22 -1.81 -5.96 0.97
C ILE A 22 -1.96 -6.74 2.27
N LEU A 23 -1.03 -7.66 2.57
CA LEU A 23 -1.10 -8.50 3.78
C LEU A 23 -1.01 -7.65 5.05
N VAL A 24 -0.09 -6.68 5.08
CA VAL A 24 0.03 -5.74 6.20
C VAL A 24 -1.24 -4.90 6.35
N SER A 25 -1.77 -4.35 5.25
CA SER A 25 -3.01 -3.57 5.26
C SER A 25 -4.19 -4.38 5.78
N LEU A 26 -4.33 -5.64 5.34
CA LEU A 26 -5.38 -6.54 5.78
C LEU A 26 -5.26 -6.84 7.27
N LEU A 27 -4.07 -7.20 7.76
CA LEU A 27 -3.83 -7.46 9.18
C LEU A 27 -4.16 -6.23 10.04
N LEU A 28 -3.73 -5.03 9.63
CA LEU A 28 -4.04 -3.80 10.33
C LEU A 28 -5.55 -3.55 10.39
N CYS A 29 -6.26 -3.73 9.27
CA CYS A 29 -7.72 -3.58 9.23
C CYS A 29 -8.40 -4.56 10.18
N VAL A 30 -8.09 -5.85 10.08
CA VAL A 30 -8.74 -6.89 10.90
C VAL A 30 -8.46 -6.69 12.38
N LEU A 31 -7.19 -6.51 12.77
CA LEU A 31 -6.80 -6.42 14.18
C LEU A 31 -7.34 -5.15 14.85
N LEU A 32 -7.24 -4.00 14.19
CA LEU A 32 -7.66 -2.73 14.80
C LEU A 32 -9.18 -2.57 14.81
N VAL A 33 -9.87 -3.06 13.77
CA VAL A 33 -11.34 -3.09 13.76
C VAL A 33 -11.86 -4.04 14.83
N ALA A 34 -11.26 -5.22 14.99
CA ALA A 34 -11.64 -6.15 16.06
C ALA A 34 -11.39 -5.59 17.47
N ALA A 35 -10.32 -4.81 17.66
CA ALA A 35 -9.95 -4.29 18.97
C ALA A 35 -10.76 -3.06 19.42
N VAL A 36 -11.08 -2.14 18.49
CA VAL A 36 -11.62 -0.81 18.85
C VAL A 36 -12.93 -0.46 18.12
N GLY A 37 -13.36 -1.32 17.19
CA GLY A 37 -14.52 -1.08 16.32
C GLY A 37 -14.21 -0.14 15.15
N SER A 38 -14.97 -0.26 14.06
CA SER A 38 -14.72 0.40 12.77
C SER A 38 -14.51 1.92 12.87
N ARG A 39 -15.38 2.61 13.61
CA ARG A 39 -15.37 4.09 13.74
C ARG A 39 -14.11 4.65 14.38
N ARG A 40 -13.51 3.93 15.35
CA ARG A 40 -12.31 4.37 16.07
C ARG A 40 -11.04 3.78 15.47
N ALA A 41 -11.16 2.63 14.79
CA ALA A 41 -10.04 1.97 14.12
C ALA A 41 -9.52 2.76 12.92
N ALA A 42 -10.34 3.57 12.24
CA ALA A 42 -9.94 4.21 10.99
C ALA A 42 -8.68 5.08 11.12
N GLY A 43 -8.61 5.94 12.14
CA GLY A 43 -7.42 6.77 12.39
C GLY A 43 -6.18 5.94 12.75
N ALA A 44 -6.36 4.89 13.55
CA ALA A 44 -5.27 3.99 13.94
C ALA A 44 -4.73 3.21 12.74
N VAL A 45 -5.61 2.67 11.89
CA VAL A 45 -5.24 1.94 10.67
C VAL A 45 -4.44 2.85 9.74
N LEU A 46 -4.91 4.08 9.50
CA LEU A 46 -4.21 5.04 8.64
C LEU A 46 -2.81 5.39 9.18
N LEU A 47 -2.69 5.65 10.48
CA LEU A 47 -1.41 5.99 11.10
C LEU A 47 -0.44 4.80 11.08
N SER A 48 -0.90 3.61 11.46
CA SER A 48 -0.10 2.39 11.42
C SER A 48 0.34 2.05 10.00
N LYS A 49 -0.54 2.26 9.02
CA LYS A 49 -0.23 2.05 7.61
C LYS A 49 0.84 3.02 7.12
N LEU A 50 0.75 4.30 7.46
CA LEU A 50 1.77 5.29 7.12
C LEU A 50 3.16 4.90 7.67
N LEU A 51 3.23 4.37 8.89
CA LEU A 51 4.47 3.87 9.47
C LEU A 51 5.00 2.63 8.74
N ALA A 52 4.12 1.68 8.42
CA ALA A 52 4.48 0.47 7.66
C ALA A 52 4.99 0.79 6.26
N ASP A 53 4.39 1.78 5.61
CA ASP A 53 4.77 2.27 4.29
C ASP A 53 6.15 2.95 4.34
N GLY A 54 6.41 3.76 5.38
CA GLY A 54 7.73 4.32 5.63
C GLY A 54 8.81 3.24 5.85
N ALA A 55 8.51 2.21 6.63
CA ALA A 55 9.41 1.07 6.83
C ALA A 55 9.65 0.30 5.51
N THR A 56 8.61 0.14 4.70
CA THR A 56 8.69 -0.53 3.39
C THR A 56 9.58 0.25 2.42
N VAL A 57 9.50 1.59 2.39
CA VAL A 57 10.42 2.44 1.62
C VAL A 57 11.86 2.24 2.04
N LEU A 58 12.12 2.28 3.35
CA LEU A 58 13.48 2.10 3.87
C LEU A 58 14.05 0.74 3.46
N LEU A 59 13.26 -0.32 3.62
CA LEU A 59 13.67 -1.68 3.27
C LEU A 59 13.92 -1.82 1.76
N LEU A 60 13.05 -1.26 0.91
CA LEU A 60 13.23 -1.25 -0.54
C LEU A 60 14.47 -0.46 -0.97
N ARG A 61 14.75 0.68 -0.33
CA ARG A 61 15.98 1.45 -0.58
C ARG A 61 17.23 0.66 -0.21
N THR A 62 17.20 -0.13 0.86
CA THR A 62 18.35 -0.95 1.28
C THR A 62 18.55 -2.16 0.37
N PHE A 63 17.49 -2.91 0.05
CA PHE A 63 17.61 -4.21 -0.61
C PHE A 63 17.39 -4.18 -2.13
N LYS A 64 16.68 -3.18 -2.66
CA LYS A 64 16.29 -3.08 -4.07
C LYS A 64 16.77 -1.78 -4.73
N ASN A 65 17.85 -1.19 -4.21
CA ASN A 65 18.40 0.07 -4.74
C ASN A 65 18.70 -0.01 -6.26
N GLN A 66 19.22 -1.15 -6.73
CA GLN A 66 19.50 -1.36 -8.16
C GLN A 66 18.24 -1.32 -9.04
N GLU A 67 17.11 -1.81 -8.54
CA GLU A 67 15.83 -1.72 -9.26
C GLU A 67 15.36 -0.27 -9.35
N ILE A 68 15.55 0.52 -8.29
CA ILE A 68 15.20 1.96 -8.29
C ILE A 68 15.99 2.71 -9.38
N TYR A 69 17.27 2.42 -9.55
CA TYR A 69 18.09 2.99 -10.64
C TYR A 69 17.60 2.59 -12.04
N PHE A 70 17.10 1.35 -12.21
CA PHE A 70 16.51 0.92 -13.47
C PHE A 70 15.28 1.77 -13.85
N TYR A 71 14.37 2.03 -12.90
CA TYR A 71 13.21 2.90 -13.14
C TYR A 71 13.60 4.36 -13.35
N HIS A 72 14.67 4.83 -12.69
CA HIS A 72 15.22 6.16 -12.94
C HIS A 72 15.68 6.33 -14.40
N ASN A 73 16.39 5.33 -14.94
CA ASN A 73 16.84 5.34 -16.34
C ASN A 73 15.67 5.25 -17.34
N LEU A 74 14.52 4.72 -16.93
CA LEU A 74 13.28 4.75 -17.71
C LEU A 74 12.57 6.12 -17.69
N GLY A 75 13.09 7.09 -16.95
CA GLY A 75 12.58 8.46 -16.86
C GLY A 75 11.58 8.70 -15.73
N TRP A 76 11.53 7.81 -14.73
CA TRP A 76 10.80 8.06 -13.49
C TRP A 76 11.67 8.82 -12.50
N THR A 77 11.10 9.83 -11.84
CA THR A 77 11.70 10.37 -10.63
C THR A 77 11.39 9.43 -9.47
N GLU A 78 12.31 9.27 -8.53
CA GLU A 78 12.09 8.42 -7.35
C GLU A 78 10.83 8.85 -6.58
N ARG A 79 10.65 10.17 -6.40
CA ARG A 79 9.45 10.75 -5.76
C ARG A 79 8.16 10.40 -6.50
N GLY A 80 8.17 10.46 -7.83
CA GLY A 80 7.00 10.13 -8.65
C GLY A 80 6.63 8.65 -8.56
N LEU A 81 7.63 7.77 -8.52
CA LEU A 81 7.45 6.33 -8.34
C LEU A 81 6.79 6.03 -6.99
N TRP A 82 7.31 6.61 -5.90
CA TRP A 82 6.75 6.44 -4.55
C TRP A 82 5.35 7.03 -4.41
N LEU A 83 5.09 8.22 -4.95
CA LEU A 83 3.75 8.81 -4.93
C LEU A 83 2.72 7.94 -5.64
N ALA A 84 3.07 7.39 -6.82
CA ALA A 84 2.18 6.50 -7.56
C ALA A 84 1.91 5.20 -6.80
N VAL A 85 2.94 4.64 -6.16
CA VAL A 85 2.82 3.46 -5.30
C VAL A 85 1.92 3.72 -4.09
N PHE A 86 2.17 4.80 -3.35
CA PHE A 86 1.36 5.13 -2.19
C PHE A 86 -0.08 5.45 -2.57
N ALA A 87 -0.32 6.08 -3.71
CA ALA A 87 -1.67 6.31 -4.20
C ALA A 87 -2.41 4.98 -4.48
N LEU A 88 -1.76 4.04 -5.16
CA LEU A 88 -2.33 2.71 -5.41
C LEU A 88 -2.60 1.96 -4.11
N ASP A 89 -1.63 1.97 -3.21
CA ASP A 89 -1.71 1.25 -1.95
C ASP A 89 -2.76 1.84 -0.99
N PHE A 90 -2.95 3.16 -1.04
CA PHE A 90 -4.03 3.84 -0.33
C PHE A 90 -5.41 3.43 -0.87
N VAL A 91 -5.57 3.30 -2.18
CA VAL A 91 -6.83 2.79 -2.78
C VAL A 91 -7.10 1.35 -2.32
N VAL A 92 -6.07 0.50 -2.28
CA VAL A 92 -6.16 -0.87 -1.75
C VAL A 92 -6.57 -0.86 -0.28
N LEU A 93 -5.96 0.01 0.54
CA LEU A 93 -6.31 0.15 1.96
C LEU A 93 -7.79 0.51 2.15
N LEU A 94 -8.28 1.50 1.40
CA LEU A 94 -9.70 1.90 1.47
C LEU A 94 -10.63 0.75 1.08
N GLY A 95 -10.28 -0.01 0.03
CA GLY A 95 -11.03 -1.20 -0.38
C GLY A 95 -11.07 -2.27 0.72
N LEU A 96 -9.93 -2.51 1.38
CA LEU A 96 -9.84 -3.47 2.49
C LEU A 96 -10.60 -3.01 3.74
N MET A 97 -10.58 -1.72 4.06
CA MET A 97 -11.37 -1.16 5.16
C MET A 97 -12.86 -1.32 4.91
N ALA A 98 -13.32 -0.98 3.70
CA ALA A 98 -14.73 -1.16 3.31
C ALA A 98 -15.16 -2.64 3.34
N LEU A 99 -14.30 -3.54 2.86
CA LEU A 99 -14.54 -4.98 2.91
C LEU A 99 -14.63 -5.50 4.35
N THR A 100 -13.70 -5.07 5.21
CA THR A 100 -13.67 -5.45 6.62
C THR A 100 -14.91 -4.95 7.35
N GLU A 101 -15.32 -3.70 7.09
CA GLU A 101 -16.54 -3.12 7.65
C GLU A 101 -17.78 -3.91 7.22
N ALA A 102 -17.93 -4.18 5.91
CA ALA A 102 -19.03 -4.98 5.38
C ALA A 102 -19.09 -6.37 6.05
N PHE A 103 -17.94 -7.04 6.21
CA PHE A 103 -17.87 -8.32 6.91
C PHE A 103 -18.30 -8.22 8.38
N THR A 104 -17.81 -7.21 9.11
CA THR A 104 -18.19 -7.05 10.51
C THR A 104 -19.68 -6.81 10.69
N THR A 105 -20.31 -6.01 9.81
CA THR A 105 -21.77 -5.77 9.86
C THR A 105 -22.59 -7.04 9.60
N LEU A 106 -22.14 -7.91 8.69
CA LEU A 106 -22.79 -9.19 8.39
C LEU A 106 -22.72 -10.17 9.58
N THR A 107 -21.62 -10.18 10.33
CA THR A 107 -21.45 -11.10 11.46
C THR A 107 -22.16 -10.66 12.75
N THR A 108 -22.60 -9.40 12.83
CA THR A 108 -23.32 -8.86 13.99
C THR A 108 -24.86 -8.91 13.85
N LEU A 109 -25.36 -9.43 12.73
CA LEU A 109 -26.78 -9.75 12.49
C LEU A 109 -27.09 -11.19 12.95
#